data_AF-A0A9E3ZRD9-F1
#
_entry.id   AF-A0A9E3ZRD9-F1
#
_cell.length_a   1.000
_cell.length_b   1.000
_cell.length_c   1.000
_cell.angle_alpha   90.00
_cell.angle_beta   90.00
_cell.angle_gamma   90.00
#
_symmetry.space_group_name_H-M   'P 1'
#
loop_
_entity.id
_entity.type
_entity.pdbx_description
1 polymer ?
#
loop_
_entity_poly.entity_id
_entity_poly.type
_entity_poly.pdbx_seq_one_letter_code
_entity_poly.pdbx_strand_id
1 'polypeptide(L)'
;MPGKQYDFGNVSFVIGTTGGMSRLIIDGYSLIEEGKTFGGLSYERFDFHDYTNFFVDYSRLTRWTTSWAMGDFGRRGIEIYSDVRHEIHQPSIIKAGMTLDDQTAQISLDLAYSDEDVKKWGVPKTNTLVYH
;
A
#
# COMPACT_ATOMS: atom_id res chain seq x y z
N MET A 1 -17.61 7.30 -2.62
CA MET A 1 -17.07 7.58 -3.98
C MET A 1 -15.81 8.41 -3.80
N PRO A 2 -14.73 8.14 -4.55
CA PRO A 2 -13.49 8.92 -4.45
C PRO A 2 -13.75 10.43 -4.55
N GLY A 3 -13.10 11.22 -3.72
CA GLY A 3 -13.29 12.67 -3.67
C GLY A 3 -14.59 13.13 -2.99
N LYS A 4 -15.46 12.21 -2.55
CA LYS A 4 -16.62 12.58 -1.73
C LYS A 4 -16.15 12.96 -0.34
N GLN A 5 -16.54 14.15 0.10
CA GLN A 5 -16.39 14.60 1.48
C GLN A 5 -17.48 13.97 2.33
N TYR A 6 -17.08 13.54 3.52
CA TYR A 6 -17.95 13.00 4.55
C TYR A 6 -17.78 13.87 5.79
N ASP A 7 -18.88 14.40 6.29
CA ASP A 7 -18.92 15.30 7.44
C ASP A 7 -19.73 14.67 8.57
N PHE A 8 -19.15 14.61 9.77
CA PHE A 8 -19.73 14.02 10.96
C PHE A 8 -19.34 14.82 12.20
N GLY A 9 -20.23 15.72 12.62
CA GLY A 9 -19.96 16.58 13.78
C GLY A 9 -18.73 17.47 13.56
N ASN A 10 -17.71 17.31 14.39
CA ASN A 10 -16.43 18.00 14.32
C ASN A 10 -15.39 17.29 13.43
N VAL A 11 -15.73 16.13 12.85
CA VAL A 11 -14.85 15.36 11.98
C VAL A 11 -15.32 15.49 10.53
N SER A 12 -14.40 15.79 9.62
CA SER A 12 -14.66 15.63 8.19
C SER A 12 -13.49 14.98 7.48
N PHE A 13 -13.76 14.13 6.51
CA PHE A 13 -12.71 13.45 5.76
C PHE A 13 -13.09 13.26 4.29
N VAL A 14 -12.07 13.15 3.46
CA VAL A 14 -12.18 12.84 2.04
C VAL A 14 -11.37 11.60 1.77
N ILE A 15 -12.00 10.60 1.19
CA ILE A 15 -11.31 9.39 0.76
C ILE A 15 -10.85 9.58 -0.68
N GLY A 16 -9.57 9.35 -0.91
CA GLY A 16 -8.96 9.34 -2.24
C GLY A 16 -9.39 8.13 -3.07
N THR A 17 -8.81 8.01 -4.26
CA THR A 17 -9.11 6.92 -5.21
C THR A 17 -8.55 5.56 -4.79
N THR A 18 -7.60 5.56 -3.85
CA THR A 18 -6.77 4.39 -3.47
C THR A 18 -7.13 3.82 -2.09
N GLY A 19 -8.27 4.25 -1.51
CA GLY A 19 -8.68 3.88 -0.15
C GLY A 19 -8.00 4.67 0.97
N GLY A 20 -6.97 5.46 0.67
CA GLY A 20 -6.36 6.38 1.62
C GLY A 20 -7.19 7.65 1.81
N MET A 21 -7.14 8.26 2.99
CA MET A 21 -7.71 9.57 3.24
C MET A 21 -6.80 10.63 2.62
N SER A 22 -7.34 11.49 1.76
CA SER A 22 -6.64 12.65 1.21
C SER A 22 -6.86 13.92 2.03
N ARG A 23 -7.88 13.91 2.90
CA ARG A 23 -8.16 14.97 3.85
C ARG A 23 -8.79 14.38 5.10
N LEU A 24 -8.36 14.86 6.26
CA LEU A 24 -8.97 14.57 7.56
C LEU A 24 -8.90 15.84 8.39
N ILE A 25 -10.05 16.31 8.83
CA ILE A 25 -10.22 17.46 9.71
C ILE A 25 -10.89 16.97 10.98
N ILE A 26 -10.33 17.32 12.13
CA ILE A 26 -10.91 17.07 13.45
C ILE A 26 -10.87 18.38 14.21
N ASP A 27 -12.00 18.84 14.75
CA ASP A 27 -12.11 20.11 15.48
C ASP A 27 -11.59 21.32 14.70
N GLY A 28 -11.72 21.28 13.37
CA GLY A 28 -11.22 22.33 12.47
C GLY A 28 -9.73 22.25 12.13
N TYR A 29 -8.97 21.31 12.71
CA TYR A 29 -7.56 21.09 12.39
C TYR A 29 -7.40 20.06 11.28
N SER A 30 -6.67 20.43 10.21
CA SER A 30 -6.29 19.48 9.15
C SER A 30 -5.13 18.61 9.63
N LEU A 31 -5.33 17.30 9.63
CA LEU A 31 -4.34 16.31 10.07
C LEU A 31 -3.54 15.69 8.92
N ILE A 32 -3.95 15.95 7.68
CA ILE A 32 -3.27 15.49 6.47
C ILE A 32 -2.83 16.71 5.68
N GLU A 33 -1.53 16.75 5.34
CA GLU A 33 -0.97 17.78 4.48
C GLU A 33 -1.55 17.71 3.06
N GLU A 34 -1.62 18.85 2.39
CA GLU A 34 -2.10 18.92 1.02
C GLU A 34 -1.24 18.05 0.08
N GLY A 35 -1.89 17.25 -0.75
CA GLY A 35 -1.22 16.32 -1.67
C GLY A 35 -0.69 15.04 -1.01
N LYS A 36 -0.82 14.87 0.31
CA LYS A 36 -0.51 13.61 1.00
C LYS A 36 -1.76 12.74 1.17
N THR A 37 -1.53 11.45 1.35
CA THR A 37 -2.58 10.48 1.67
C THR A 37 -2.20 9.69 2.91
N PHE A 38 -3.17 9.41 3.76
CA PHE A 38 -3.00 8.60 4.97
C PHE A 38 -3.77 7.29 4.85
N GLY A 39 -3.15 6.19 5.32
CA GLY A 39 -3.81 4.89 5.45
C GLY A 39 -4.18 4.19 4.14
N GLY A 40 -3.67 4.64 3.00
CA GLY A 40 -3.89 3.97 1.72
C GLY A 40 -3.26 2.58 1.69
N LEU A 41 -4.03 1.58 1.27
CA LEU A 41 -3.50 0.25 0.97
C LEU A 41 -2.83 0.29 -0.40
N SER A 42 -1.62 -0.23 -0.46
CA SER A 42 -0.94 -0.46 -1.73
C SER A 42 -0.15 -1.76 -1.65
N TYR A 43 -0.03 -2.41 -2.79
CA TYR A 43 0.86 -3.53 -2.97
C TYR A 43 2.04 -3.03 -3.80
N GLU A 44 3.19 -2.95 -3.13
CA GLU A 44 4.45 -2.62 -3.76
C GLU A 44 5.16 -3.91 -4.15
N ARG A 45 5.47 -4.04 -5.44
CA ARG A 45 6.30 -5.12 -5.94
C ARG A 45 7.76 -4.74 -5.75
N PHE A 46 8.46 -5.47 -4.90
CA PHE A 46 9.93 -5.43 -4.84
C PHE A 46 10.48 -6.42 -5.86
N ASP A 47 11.29 -5.93 -6.80
CA ASP A 47 11.98 -6.78 -7.78
C ASP A 47 13.44 -7.04 -7.35
N PHE A 48 14.13 -7.94 -8.02
CA PHE A 48 15.52 -8.33 -7.71
C PHE A 48 16.51 -7.15 -7.62
N HIS A 49 16.21 -6.02 -8.27
CA HIS A 49 17.06 -4.83 -8.19
C HIS A 49 16.84 -4.03 -6.89
N ASP A 50 15.63 -4.00 -6.33
CA ASP A 50 15.39 -3.50 -4.98
C ASP A 50 16.01 -4.43 -3.95
N TYR A 51 16.01 -5.74 -4.24
CA TYR A 51 16.82 -6.68 -3.49
C TYR A 51 18.31 -6.37 -3.62
N THR A 52 18.82 -5.87 -4.76
CA THR A 52 20.24 -5.50 -4.91
C THR A 52 20.59 -4.27 -4.07
N ASN A 53 19.75 -3.23 -4.04
CA ASN A 53 19.95 -2.07 -3.17
C ASN A 53 19.80 -2.44 -1.68
N PHE A 54 18.76 -3.19 -1.33
CA PHE A 54 18.60 -3.78 0.01
C PHE A 54 19.76 -4.70 0.40
N PHE A 55 20.30 -5.48 -0.55
CA PHE A 55 21.44 -6.38 -0.37
C PHE A 55 22.76 -5.63 -0.26
N VAL A 56 22.96 -4.51 -0.97
CA VAL A 56 24.14 -3.65 -0.77
C VAL A 56 24.16 -3.11 0.66
N ASP A 57 22.99 -2.77 1.22
CA ASP A 57 22.87 -2.29 2.59
C ASP A 57 22.90 -3.43 3.64
N TYR A 58 22.31 -4.59 3.35
CA TYR A 58 22.19 -5.73 4.28
C TYR A 58 23.37 -6.70 4.23
N SER A 59 24.01 -6.83 3.06
CA SER A 59 25.12 -7.74 2.81
C SER A 59 26.42 -6.97 2.55
N ARG A 60 26.98 -6.43 3.62
CA ARG A 60 28.45 -6.45 3.68
C ARG A 60 28.87 -7.90 3.84
N LEU A 61 29.03 -8.59 2.71
CA LEU A 61 29.61 -9.94 2.69
C LEU A 61 30.93 -9.86 3.44
N THR A 62 30.97 -10.48 4.60
CA THR A 62 32.20 -10.59 5.37
C THR A 62 33.01 -11.75 4.80
N ARG A 63 34.28 -11.87 5.19
CA ARG A 63 35.10 -13.03 4.84
C ARG A 63 34.46 -14.39 5.17
N TRP A 64 33.44 -14.40 6.04
CA TRP A 64 32.74 -15.59 6.52
C TRP A 64 31.45 -15.91 5.74
N THR A 65 30.88 -14.95 5.01
CA THR A 65 29.59 -15.13 4.32
C THR A 65 29.70 -15.21 2.79
N THR A 66 30.89 -14.93 2.24
CA THR A 66 31.13 -14.85 0.80
C THR A 66 31.02 -16.21 0.08
N SER A 67 31.47 -17.30 0.71
CA SER A 67 31.62 -18.61 0.05
C SER A 67 30.31 -19.34 -0.26
N TRP A 68 29.26 -19.13 0.54
CA TRP A 68 27.95 -19.76 0.34
C TRP A 68 26.96 -18.84 -0.39
N ALA A 69 27.12 -17.52 -0.26
CA ALA A 69 26.28 -16.56 -0.99
C ALA A 69 26.45 -16.70 -2.51
N MET A 70 27.68 -16.74 -3.03
CA MET A 70 27.94 -16.80 -4.48
C MET A 70 27.37 -18.04 -5.19
N GLY A 71 27.16 -19.15 -4.47
CA GLY A 71 26.65 -20.39 -5.05
C GLY A 71 25.17 -20.35 -5.42
N ASP A 72 24.36 -19.60 -4.68
CA ASP A 72 22.92 -19.46 -4.98
C ASP A 72 22.62 -18.35 -6.01
N PHE A 73 23.51 -17.36 -6.16
CA PHE A 73 23.34 -16.26 -7.13
C PHE A 73 23.66 -16.63 -8.58
N GLY A 74 24.34 -17.76 -8.84
CA GLY A 74 24.67 -18.23 -10.20
C GLY A 74 23.55 -19.02 -10.89
N ARG A 75 22.38 -19.18 -10.26
CA ARG A 75 21.25 -19.89 -10.87
C ARG A 75 20.56 -18.98 -11.90
N ARG A 76 20.54 -19.44 -13.15
CA ARG A 76 19.93 -18.79 -14.33
C ARG A 76 18.40 -18.69 -14.26
N GLY A 77 17.87 -17.96 -13.28
CA GLY A 77 16.43 -17.69 -13.14
C GLY A 77 16.06 -16.21 -13.16
N ILE A 78 16.99 -15.33 -12.81
CA ILE A 78 16.72 -13.90 -12.58
C ILE A 78 17.02 -13.05 -13.82
N GLU A 79 17.88 -13.52 -14.72
CA GLU A 79 18.44 -12.73 -15.84
C GLU A 79 17.50 -12.55 -17.05
N ILE A 80 16.23 -13.00 -16.99
CA ILE A 80 15.36 -13.16 -18.19
C ILE A 80 14.21 -12.13 -18.26
N TYR A 81 13.98 -11.30 -17.25
CA TYR A 81 12.88 -10.30 -17.32
C TYR A 81 13.36 -8.98 -17.93
N SER A 82 12.99 -8.76 -19.19
CA SER A 82 13.49 -7.65 -20.03
C SER A 82 12.80 -6.29 -19.83
N ASP A 83 11.88 -6.16 -18.88
CA ASP A 83 11.26 -4.86 -18.56
C ASP A 83 11.01 -4.78 -17.06
N VAL A 84 11.97 -4.17 -16.36
CA VAL A 84 11.96 -3.97 -14.90
C VAL A 84 11.32 -2.63 -14.61
N ARG A 85 10.14 -2.61 -14.00
CA ARG A 85 9.45 -1.38 -13.60
C ARG A 85 9.01 -1.46 -12.13
N HIS A 86 9.28 -0.38 -11.39
CA HIS A 86 8.65 -0.11 -10.10
C HIS A 86 7.17 0.13 -10.36
N GLU A 87 6.33 -0.79 -9.88
CA GLU A 87 4.89 -0.75 -10.07
C GLU A 87 4.23 -0.87 -8.70
N ILE A 88 3.44 0.15 -8.37
CA ILE A 88 2.61 0.18 -7.17
C ILE A 88 1.19 -0.16 -7.62
N HIS A 89 0.66 -1.29 -7.17
CA HIS A 89 -0.71 -1.69 -7.41
C HIS A 89 -1.58 -1.19 -6.27
N GLN A 90 -2.69 -0.53 -6.60
CA GLN A 90 -3.58 0.08 -5.61
C GLN A 90 -5.00 -0.45 -5.80
N PRO A 91 -5.69 -0.81 -4.71
CA PRO A 91 -7.07 -1.22 -4.80
C PRO A 91 -7.99 -0.01 -4.96
N SER A 92 -9.18 -0.26 -5.49
CA SER A 92 -10.27 0.70 -5.61
C SER A 92 -11.33 0.48 -4.53
N ILE A 93 -12.02 1.56 -4.11
CA ILE A 93 -13.10 1.48 -3.12
C ILE A 93 -14.37 0.96 -3.77
N ILE A 94 -14.87 -0.18 -3.31
CA ILE A 94 -16.18 -0.71 -3.71
C ILE A 94 -17.28 -0.15 -2.81
N LYS A 95 -17.02 -0.11 -1.50
CA LYS A 95 -18.00 0.31 -0.50
C LYS A 95 -17.33 1.09 0.62
N ALA A 96 -18.04 2.07 1.16
CA ALA A 96 -17.62 2.81 2.34
C ALA A 96 -18.80 2.88 3.32
N GLY A 97 -18.52 2.67 4.59
CA GLY A 97 -19.47 2.77 5.70
C GLY A 97 -18.82 3.49 6.89
N MET A 98 -19.67 4.00 7.77
CA MET A 98 -19.23 4.58 9.03
C MET A 98 -20.25 4.26 10.11
N THR A 99 -19.76 3.85 11.27
CA THR A 99 -20.55 3.66 12.48
C THR A 99 -20.04 4.62 13.54
N LEU A 100 -20.96 5.37 14.15
CA LEU A 100 -20.67 6.25 15.27
C LEU A 100 -21.23 5.60 16.53
N ASP A 101 -20.36 5.37 17.50
CA ASP A 101 -20.73 5.12 18.89
C ASP A 101 -20.44 6.37 19.73
N ASP A 102 -20.90 6.40 20.99
CA ASP A 102 -20.82 7.55 21.89
C ASP A 102 -19.40 8.14 22.09
N GLN A 103 -18.35 7.39 21.74
CA GLN A 103 -16.95 7.79 21.93
C GLN A 103 -16.03 7.54 20.74
N THR A 104 -16.48 6.83 19.70
CA THR A 104 -15.59 6.37 18.61
C THR A 104 -16.29 6.42 17.26
N ALA A 105 -15.54 6.85 16.25
CA ALA A 105 -15.95 6.84 14.86
C ALA A 105 -15.25 5.68 14.15
N GLN A 106 -16.00 4.63 13.81
CA GLN A 106 -15.46 3.53 13.02
C GLN A 106 -15.74 3.74 11.54
N ILE A 107 -14.70 3.90 10.72
CA ILE A 107 -14.82 4.01 9.26
C ILE A 107 -14.44 2.67 8.64
N SER A 108 -15.31 2.09 7.81
CA SER A 108 -15.05 0.83 7.10
C SER A 108 -15.04 1.04 5.59
N LEU A 109 -13.99 0.57 4.93
CA LEU A 109 -13.81 0.64 3.48
C LEU A 109 -13.61 -0.77 2.93
N ASP A 110 -14.49 -1.21 2.04
CA ASP A 110 -14.27 -2.42 1.25
C ASP A 110 -13.55 -2.05 -0.04
N LEU A 111 -12.41 -2.66 -0.26
CA LEU A 111 -11.46 -2.39 -1.32
C LEU A 111 -11.30 -3.63 -2.22
N ALA A 112 -11.09 -3.44 -3.52
CA ALA A 112 -10.71 -4.52 -4.43
C ALA A 112 -9.64 -4.11 -5.43
N TYR A 113 -8.75 -5.06 -5.71
CA TYR A 113 -7.81 -5.00 -6.82
C TYR A 113 -8.48 -5.43 -8.12
N SER A 114 -7.90 -5.04 -9.25
CA SER A 114 -8.40 -5.47 -10.55
C SER A 114 -8.22 -6.99 -10.73
N ASP A 115 -9.11 -7.64 -11.49
CA ASP A 115 -8.98 -9.08 -11.79
C ASP A 115 -7.66 -9.40 -12.52
N GLU A 116 -7.12 -8.43 -13.27
CA GLU A 116 -5.81 -8.55 -13.91
C GLU A 116 -4.70 -8.61 -12.86
N ASP A 117 -4.68 -7.66 -11.92
CA ASP A 117 -3.67 -7.64 -10.85
C ASP A 117 -3.75 -8.90 -9.99
N VAL A 118 -4.96 -9.37 -9.66
CA VAL A 118 -5.17 -10.60 -8.89
C VAL A 118 -4.59 -11.81 -9.63
N LYS A 119 -4.86 -11.95 -10.94
CA LYS A 119 -4.36 -13.07 -11.74
C LYS A 119 -2.85 -13.00 -11.98
N LYS A 120 -2.32 -11.80 -12.21
CA LYS A 120 -0.93 -11.58 -12.60
C LYS A 120 0.01 -11.59 -11.40
N TRP A 121 -0.43 -11.03 -10.28
CA TRP A 121 0.41 -10.74 -9.12
C TRP A 121 -0.02 -11.44 -7.84
N GLY A 122 -1.18 -12.11 -7.82
CA GLY A 122 -1.68 -12.80 -6.63
C GLY A 122 -2.07 -11.86 -5.49
N VAL A 123 -2.31 -10.58 -5.77
CA VAL A 123 -2.85 -9.64 -4.78
C VAL A 123 -4.24 -10.08 -4.31
N PRO A 124 -4.65 -9.74 -3.08
CA PRO A 124 -5.96 -10.13 -2.57
C PRO A 124 -7.08 -9.60 -3.47
N LYS A 125 -8.12 -10.40 -3.70
CA LYS A 125 -9.28 -9.95 -4.47
C LYS A 125 -10.02 -8.81 -3.78
N THR A 126 -10.18 -8.91 -2.46
CA THR A 126 -10.87 -7.92 -1.63
C THR A 126 -10.17 -7.75 -0.30
N ASN A 127 -10.16 -6.53 0.23
CA ASN A 127 -9.71 -6.22 1.59
C ASN A 127 -10.71 -5.27 2.25
N THR A 128 -10.87 -5.39 3.56
CA THR A 128 -11.62 -4.41 4.35
C THR A 128 -10.64 -3.63 5.21
N LEU A 129 -10.64 -2.31 5.06
CA LEU A 129 -9.85 -1.38 5.86
C LEU A 129 -10.77 -0.74 6.90
N VAL A 130 -10.38 -0.81 8.17
CA VAL A 130 -11.14 -0.26 9.28
C VAL A 130 -10.27 0.75 10.04
N TYR A 131 -10.79 1.96 10.20
CA TYR A 131 -10.22 2.99 11.07
C TYR A 131 -11.07 3.10 12.34
N HIS A 132 -10.42 3.28 13.50
CA HIS A 132 -11.03 3.44 14.82
C HIS A 132 -10.66 4.79 15.43
#